data_AF-A0A9N9DFE4-F1
#
_entry.id   AF-A0A9N9DFE4-F1
#
_cell.length_a   1.000
_cell.length_b   1.000
_cell.length_c   1.000
_cell.angle_alpha   90.00
_cell.angle_beta   90.00
_cell.angle_gamma   90.00
#
_symmetry.space_group_name_H-M   'P 1'
#
loop_
_entity.id
_entity.type
_entity.pdbx_description
1 polymer ?
#
loop_
_entity_poly.entity_id
_entity_poly.type
_entity_poly.pdbx_seq_one_letter_code
_entity_poly.pdbx_strand_id
1 'polypeptide(L)' 'LDIFYPQYGFAIEVQGIQHEKYHEFFHGGDPNNFIKQQTRDQLKKGLCEENWIALRYVWYYEDPYIVIPEHLRELGLIKL' A
#
# COMPACT_ATOMS: atom_id res chain seq x y z
N LEU A 1 -5.40 3.52 -0.90
CA LEU A 1 -6.00 2.20 -0.62
C LEU A 1 -6.72 1.78 -1.87
N ASP A 2 -6.29 0.67 -2.48
CA ASP A 2 -6.90 0.18 -3.73
C ASP A 2 -7.97 -0.86 -3.45
N ILE A 3 -7.73 -1.71 -2.45
CA ILE A 3 -8.70 -2.68 -1.94
C ILE A 3 -8.89 -2.39 -0.45
N PHE A 4 -10.10 -2.03 -0.06
CA PHE A 4 -10.44 -1.77 1.35
C PHE A 4 -11.53 -2.73 1.81
N TYR A 5 -11.24 -3.51 2.85
CA TYR A 5 -12.19 -4.47 3.40
C TYR A 5 -12.46 -4.24 4.90
N PRO A 6 -13.35 -3.30 5.24
CA PRO A 6 -13.54 -2.83 6.61
C PRO A 6 -14.08 -3.91 7.56
N GLN A 7 -14.87 -4.87 7.06
CA GLN A 7 -15.46 -5.95 7.86
C GLN A 7 -14.40 -6.81 8.56
N TYR A 8 -13.22 -6.93 7.94
CA TYR A 8 -12.08 -7.67 8.47
C TYR A 8 -10.92 -6.77 8.88
N GLY A 9 -11.14 -5.45 8.91
CA GLY A 9 -10.16 -4.47 9.39
C GLY A 9 -8.85 -4.46 8.59
N PHE A 10 -8.88 -4.60 7.27
CA PHE A 10 -7.66 -4.52 6.46
C PHE A 10 -7.85 -3.79 5.13
N ALA A 11 -6.73 -3.37 4.55
CA ALA A 11 -6.66 -2.81 3.21
C ALA A 11 -5.40 -3.29 2.49
N ILE A 12 -5.48 -3.42 1.17
CA ILE A 12 -4.33 -3.68 0.29
C ILE A 12 -4.12 -2.45 -0.60
N GLU A 13 -2.86 -2.05 -0.75
CA GLU A 13 -2.43 -1.00 -1.65
C GLU A 13 -1.33 -1.51 -2.58
N VAL A 14 -1.51 -1.32 -3.88
CA VAL A 14 -0.58 -1.73 -4.93
C VAL A 14 0.41 -0.59 -5.15
N GLN A 15 1.68 -0.85 -4.87
CA GLN A 15 2.73 0.16 -4.86
C GLN A 15 3.53 0.13 -6.17
N GLY A 16 3.41 1.21 -6.94
CA GLY A 16 4.26 1.47 -8.10
C GLY A 16 5.66 2.00 -7.74
N ILE A 17 6.58 1.98 -8.70
CA ILE A 17 7.96 2.50 -8.54
C ILE A 17 8.03 3.94 -8.04
N GLN A 18 6.99 4.74 -8.31
CA GLN A 18 6.86 6.12 -7.86
C GLN A 18 6.82 6.28 -6.34
N HIS A 19 6.45 5.23 -5.58
CA HIS A 19 6.38 5.28 -4.12
C HIS A 19 7.73 5.01 -3.45
N GLU A 20 8.64 4.33 -4.16
CA GLU A 20 9.99 4.02 -3.67
C GLU A 20 10.98 5.14 -4.02
N LYS A 21 10.86 5.69 -5.23
CA LYS A 21 11.78 6.71 -5.73
C LYS A 21 11.11 7.74 -6.61
N TYR A 22 11.74 8.92 -6.67
CA TYR A 22 11.42 9.91 -7.67
C TYR A 22 11.53 9.30 -9.07
N HIS A 23 10.52 9.60 -9.87
CA HIS A 23 10.42 9.20 -11.26
C HIS A 23 9.81 10.36 -12.03
N GLU A 24 10.55 10.90 -13.00
CA GLU A 24 10.22 12.15 -13.68
C GLU A 24 8.80 12.17 -14.26
N PHE A 25 8.41 11.09 -14.94
CA PHE A 25 7.07 10.93 -15.49
C PHE A 25 5.95 11.01 -14.44
N PHE A 26 6.10 10.30 -13.31
CA PHE A 26 5.07 10.21 -12.27
C PHE A 26 5.01 11.46 -11.38
N HIS A 27 6.10 12.22 -11.30
CA HIS A 27 6.20 13.41 -10.46
C HIS A 27 6.23 14.72 -11.25
N GLY A 28 6.04 14.66 -12.58
CA GLY A 28 5.92 15.82 -13.45
C GLY A 28 7.16 16.71 -13.49
N GLY A 29 8.36 16.14 -13.33
CA GLY A 29 9.60 16.91 -13.31
C GLY A 29 9.91 17.64 -12.00
N ASP A 30 9.02 17.60 -11.00
CA ASP A 30 9.20 18.32 -9.72
C ASP A 30 9.42 17.35 -8.54
N PRO A 31 10.64 17.29 -7.96
CA PRO A 31 10.93 16.49 -6.78
C PRO A 31 10.04 16.78 -5.57
N ASN A 32 9.47 17.99 -5.47
CA ASN A 32 8.54 18.30 -4.39
C ASN A 32 7.25 17.48 -4.47
N ASN A 33 6.86 17.02 -5.67
CA ASN A 33 5.70 16.13 -5.81
C ASN A 33 5.97 14.76 -5.19
N PHE A 34 7.21 14.26 -5.23
CA PHE A 34 7.60 13.03 -4.54
C PHE A 34 7.57 13.22 -3.01
N ILE A 35 8.06 14.35 -2.50
CA ILE A 35 7.98 14.66 -1.06
C ILE A 35 6.52 14.73 -0.61
N LYS A 36 5.66 15.44 -1.35
CA LYS A 36 4.22 15.50 -1.07
C LYS A 36 3.56 14.12 -1.12
N GLN A 37 3.97 13.27 -2.07
CA GLN A 37 3.47 11.90 -2.14
C GLN A 37 3.87 11.09 -0.91
N GLN A 38 5.13 11.14 -0.49
CA GLN A 38 5.60 10.49 0.75
C GLN A 38 4.83 10.98 1.98
N THR A 39 4.57 12.30 2.09
CA THR A 39 3.75 12.83 3.19
C THR A 39 2.34 12.26 3.19
N ARG A 40 1.69 12.15 2.02
CA ARG A 40 0.36 11.53 1.90
C ARG A 40 0.38 10.04 2.23
N ASP A 41 1.43 9.32 1.84
CA ASP A 41 1.57 7.89 2.14
C ASP A 41 1.78 7.65 3.65
N GLN A 42 2.57 8.50 4.33
CA GLN A 42 2.71 8.44 5.79
C GLN A 42 1.40 8.79 6.50
N LEU A 43 0.68 9.83 6.05
CA LEU A 43 -0.62 10.18 6.61
C LEU A 43 -1.62 9.03 6.46
N LYS A 44 -1.68 8.41 5.28
CA LYS A 44 -2.55 7.26 5.00
C LYS A 44 -2.23 6.09 5.91
N LYS A 45 -0.95 5.79 6.12
CA LYS A 45 -0.50 4.74 7.05
C LYS A 45 -0.95 5.05 8.48
N GLY A 46 -0.71 6.28 8.96
CA GLY A 46 -1.15 6.72 10.30
C GLY A 46 -2.66 6.60 10.49
N LEU A 47 -3.46 7.02 9.50
CA LEU A 47 -4.91 6.88 9.53
C LEU A 47 -5.35 5.41 9.57
N CYS A 48 -4.66 4.51 8.87
CA CYS A 48 -4.96 3.07 8.95
C CYS A 48 -4.67 2.53 10.36
N GLU A 49 -3.53 2.90 10.95
CA GLU A 49 -3.16 2.50 12.32
C GLU A 49 -4.16 3.02 13.36
N GLU A 50 -4.53 4.31 13.29
CA GLU A 50 -5.52 4.94 14.19
C GLU A 50 -6.90 4.27 14.13
N ASN A 51 -7.27 3.77 12.95
CA ASN A 51 -8.57 3.13 12.71
C ASN A 51 -8.51 1.59 12.79
N TRP A 52 -7.41 1.02 13.30
CA TRP A 52 -7.22 -0.43 13.42
C TRP A 52 -7.38 -1.19 12.09
N ILE A 53 -6.95 -0.56 11.00
CA ILE A 53 -6.91 -1.14 9.66
C ILE A 53 -5.51 -1.67 9.39
N ALA A 54 -5.37 -2.99 9.23
CA ALA A 54 -4.15 -3.62 8.76
C ALA A 54 -3.89 -3.26 7.29
N LEU A 55 -2.99 -2.31 7.07
CA LEU A 55 -2.54 -1.94 5.73
C LEU A 55 -1.48 -2.93 5.22
N ARG A 56 -1.69 -3.48 4.03
CA ARG A 56 -0.79 -4.41 3.33
C ARG A 56 -0.40 -3.83 1.98
N TYR A 57 0.84 -4.08 1.57
CA TYR A 57 1.38 -3.58 0.32
C TYR A 57 1.65 -4.74 -0.64
N VAL A 58 1.39 -4.51 -1.92
CA VAL A 58 1.82 -5.39 -3.02
C VAL A 58 2.63 -4.52 -3.96
N TRP A 59 3.93 -4.76 -4.05
CA TRP A 59 4.84 -3.99 -4.88
C TRP A 59 4.76 -4.42 -6.34
N TYR A 60 4.99 -3.48 -7.26
CA TYR A 60 4.92 -3.72 -8.71
C TYR A 60 5.86 -4.81 -9.24
N TYR A 61 6.89 -5.18 -8.46
CA TYR A 61 7.83 -6.25 -8.79
C TYR A 61 7.49 -7.60 -8.13
N GLU A 62 6.45 -7.66 -7.30
CA GLU A 62 5.97 -8.89 -6.66
C GLU A 62 4.92 -9.58 -7.53
N ASP A 63 4.81 -10.91 -7.41
CA ASP A 63 3.70 -11.65 -8.00
C ASP A 63 2.46 -11.52 -7.10
N PRO A 64 1.39 -10.84 -7.55
CA PRO A 64 0.20 -10.63 -6.73
C PRO A 64 -0.52 -11.95 -6.39
N TYR A 65 -0.37 -13.00 -7.21
CA TYR A 65 -0.96 -14.31 -6.93
C TYR A 65 -0.23 -15.06 -5.81
N ILE A 66 0.96 -14.62 -5.42
CA ILE A 66 1.72 -15.17 -4.28
C ILE A 66 1.51 -14.29 -3.04
N VAL A 67 1.74 -12.99 -3.17
CA VAL A 67 1.80 -12.06 -2.03
C VAL A 67 0.41 -11.78 -1.44
N ILE A 68 -0.64 -11.69 -2.24
CA ILE A 68 -1.99 -11.46 -1.70
C ILE A 68 -2.44 -12.64 -0.83
N PRO A 69 -2.34 -13.92 -1.28
CA PRO A 69 -2.62 -15.05 -0.40
C PRO A 69 -1.75 -15.13 0.85
N GLU A 70 -0.49 -14.69 0.81
CA GLU A 70 0.35 -14.59 2.01
C GLU A 70 -0.21 -13.59 3.02
N HIS A 71 -0.53 -12.37 2.58
CA HIS A 71 -1.17 -11.36 3.43
C HIS A 71 -2.48 -11.87 4.06
N LEU A 72 -3.32 -12.53 3.27
CA LEU A 72 -4.59 -13.08 3.76
C LEU A 72 -4.37 -14.23 4.76
N ARG A 73 -3.31 -15.04 4.59
CA ARG A 73 -2.93 -16.09 5.56
C ARG A 73 -2.39 -15.50 6.86
N GLU A 74 -1.54 -14.49 6.80
CA GLU A 74 -1.02 -13.79 7.98
C GLU A 74 -2.15 -13.15 8.81
N LEU A 75 -3.18 -12.65 8.13
CA LEU A 75 -4.39 -12.12 8.76
C LEU A 75 -5.36 -13.21 9.24
N GLY A 76 -5.05 -14.49 9.00
CA GLY A 76 -5.89 -15.63 9.40
C GLY A 76 -7.22 -15.76 8.64
N LEU A 77 -7.35 -15.10 7.48
CA LEU A 77 -8.60 -15.05 6.70
C LEU A 77 -8.80 -16.28 5.82
N ILE A 78 -7.72 -16.96 5.47
CA ILE A 78 -7.74 -18.20 4.69
C ILE A 78 -6.82 -19.23 5.35
N LYS A 79 -7.15 -20.52 5.15
CA LYS A 79 -6.33 -21.65 5.65
C LYS A 79 -5.22 -21.99 4.66
N LEU A 80 -4.17 -22.67 5.17
CA LEU A 80 -3.13 -23.31 4.36
C LEU A 80 -3.72 -24.41 3.45
#